data_AF-A0A644Y687-F1
#
_entry.id   AF-A0A644Y687-F1
#
_cell.length_a   1.000
_cell.length_b   1.000
_cell.length_c   1.000
_cell.angle_alpha   90.00
_cell.angle_beta   90.00
_cell.angle_gamma   90.00
#
_symmetry.space_group_name_H-M   'P 1'
#
loop_
_entity.id
_entity.type
_entity.pdbx_description
1 polymer ?
#
loop_
_entity_poly.entity_id
_entity_poly.type
_entity_poly.pdbx_seq_one_letter_code
_entity_poly.pdbx_strand_id
1 'polypeptide(L)'
;MEPRIKDCKEKMYQGQSFPQAVEGSGILDGLQSGLLAAGFRTGVSEQALAELARRLQEEADAGLDRLLGRFEYALVLVLCISVGLVLFSVMLPLLGVMSAIGI
;
A
#
# COMPACT_ATOMS: atom_id res chain seq x y z
N MET A 1 -1.50 -4.11 -13.39
CA MET A 1 -2.73 -4.87 -13.10
C MET A 1 -3.33 -5.50 -14.36
N GLU A 2 -3.53 -4.74 -15.45
CA GLU A 2 -4.09 -5.23 -16.73
C GLU A 2 -3.49 -6.49 -17.37
N PRO A 3 -2.16 -6.71 -17.41
CA PRO A 3 -1.60 -7.89 -18.09
C PRO A 3 -1.97 -9.19 -17.38
N ARG A 4 -2.13 -9.15 -16.05
CA ARG A 4 -2.45 -10.34 -15.26
C ARG A 4 -3.91 -10.76 -15.45
N ILE A 5 -4.81 -9.78 -15.57
CA ILE A 5 -6.25 -10.02 -15.82
C ILE A 5 -6.45 -10.62 -17.22
N LYS A 6 -5.71 -10.13 -18.24
CA LYS A 6 -5.73 -10.72 -19.58
C LYS A 6 -5.25 -12.17 -19.57
N ASP A 7 -4.15 -12.45 -18.88
CA ASP A 7 -3.59 -13.80 -18.78
C ASP A 7 -4.53 -14.78 -18.05
N CYS A 8 -5.21 -14.32 -17.00
CA CYS A 8 -6.27 -15.09 -16.33
C CYS A 8 -7.44 -15.39 -17.26
N LYS A 9 -7.88 -14.40 -18.04
CA LYS A 9 -8.98 -14.56 -19.00
C LYS A 9 -8.63 -15.56 -20.09
N GLU A 10 -7.41 -15.51 -20.62
CA GLU A 10 -6.90 -16.46 -21.62
C GLU A 10 -6.91 -17.90 -21.08
N LYS A 11 -6.41 -18.09 -19.84
CA LYS A 11 -6.38 -19.40 -19.16
C LYS A 11 -7.77 -19.97 -18.87
N MET A 12 -8.74 -19.11 -18.53
CA MET A 12 -10.15 -19.51 -18.41
C MET A 12 -10.75 -19.94 -19.74
N TYR A 13 -10.45 -19.21 -20.84
CA TYR A 13 -10.91 -19.57 -22.18
C TYR A 13 -10.30 -20.89 -22.69
N GLN A 14 -9.10 -21.25 -22.20
CA GLN A 14 -8.45 -22.54 -22.47
C GLN A 14 -9.04 -23.72 -21.66
N GLY A 15 -10.12 -23.49 -20.89
CA GLY A 15 -10.84 -24.54 -20.17
C GLY A 15 -10.29 -24.85 -18.77
N GLN A 16 -9.37 -24.03 -18.25
CA GLN A 16 -8.92 -24.17 -16.87
C GLN A 16 -9.99 -23.67 -15.90
N SER A 17 -10.15 -24.38 -14.79
CA SER A 17 -11.06 -23.98 -13.71
C SER A 17 -10.67 -22.59 -13.17
N PHE A 18 -11.66 -21.76 -12.85
CA PHE A 18 -11.46 -20.39 -12.33
C PHE A 18 -10.38 -20.29 -11.24
N PRO A 19 -10.30 -21.20 -10.25
CA PRO A 19 -9.26 -21.16 -9.23
C PRO A 19 -7.84 -21.37 -9.79
N GLN A 20 -7.67 -22.29 -10.75
CA GLN A 20 -6.37 -22.58 -11.40
C GLN A 20 -5.92 -21.43 -12.31
N ALA A 21 -6.85 -20.77 -13.00
CA ALA A 21 -6.53 -19.63 -13.85
C ALA A 21 -6.08 -18.41 -13.03
N VAL A 22 -6.73 -18.15 -11.89
CA VAL A 22 -6.35 -17.03 -11.01
C VAL A 22 -5.02 -17.31 -10.29
N GLU A 23 -4.80 -18.54 -9.82
CA GLU A 23 -3.51 -18.97 -9.24
C GLU A 23 -2.38 -18.91 -10.27
N GLY A 24 -2.60 -19.47 -11.46
CA GLY A 24 -1.62 -19.47 -12.55
C GLY A 24 -1.33 -18.09 -13.14
N SER A 25 -2.20 -17.11 -12.95
CA SER A 25 -1.98 -15.71 -13.34
C SER A 25 -1.30 -14.88 -12.25
N GLY A 26 -1.06 -15.45 -11.05
CA GLY A 26 -0.38 -14.79 -9.93
C GLY A 26 -1.07 -13.51 -9.45
N ILE A 27 -2.41 -13.48 -9.56
CA ILE A 27 -3.26 -12.40 -9.02
C ILE A 27 -3.56 -12.63 -7.54
N LEU A 28 -3.60 -13.89 -7.12
CA LEU A 28 -3.83 -14.31 -5.74
C LEU A 28 -2.57 -15.00 -5.19
N ASP A 29 -2.26 -14.74 -3.92
CA ASP A 29 -1.20 -15.46 -3.20
C ASP A 29 -1.63 -16.90 -2.91
N GLY A 30 -0.67 -17.82 -2.73
CA GLY A 30 -0.93 -19.28 -2.66
C GLY A 30 -1.88 -19.71 -1.54
N LEU A 31 -2.07 -18.88 -0.51
CA LEU A 31 -3.06 -19.12 0.55
C LEU A 31 -4.50 -18.82 0.09
N GLN A 32 -4.66 -17.80 -0.76
CA GLN A 32 -5.94 -17.32 -1.28
C GLN A 32 -6.45 -18.23 -2.43
N SER A 33 -5.54 -18.83 -3.21
CA SER A 33 -5.88 -19.82 -4.25
C SER A 33 -6.46 -21.10 -3.64
N GLY A 34 -5.90 -21.58 -2.52
CA GLY A 34 -6.40 -22.76 -1.81
C GLY A 34 -7.82 -22.59 -1.27
N LEU A 35 -8.14 -21.40 -0.75
CA LEU A 35 -9.49 -21.07 -0.26
C LEU A 35 -10.50 -21.01 -1.42
N LEU A 36 -10.11 -20.40 -2.53
CA LEU A 36 -10.94 -20.31 -3.73
C LEU A 36 -11.18 -21.70 -4.35
N ALA A 37 -10.16 -22.56 -4.41
CA ALA A 37 -10.27 -23.93 -4.93
C ALA A 37 -11.16 -24.82 -4.05
N ALA A 38 -11.07 -24.68 -2.72
CA ALA A 38 -11.94 -25.39 -1.79
C ALA A 38 -13.41 -24.92 -1.89
N GLY A 39 -13.64 -23.61 -1.97
CA GLY A 39 -14.99 -23.02 -2.11
C GLY A 39 -15.66 -23.31 -3.47
N PHE A 40 -14.86 -23.42 -4.53
CA PHE A 40 -15.36 -23.78 -5.86
C PHE A 40 -15.76 -25.27 -5.94
N ARG A 41 -15.04 -26.15 -5.23
CA ARG A 41 -15.38 -27.59 -5.14
C ARG A 41 -16.62 -27.87 -4.31
N THR A 42 -16.94 -27.03 -3.33
CA THR A 42 -18.10 -27.21 -2.44
C THR A 42 -19.39 -26.56 -2.96
N GLY A 43 -19.33 -25.86 -4.11
CA GLY A 43 -20.49 -25.16 -4.69
C GLY A 43 -20.84 -23.85 -3.99
N VAL A 44 -19.97 -23.35 -3.10
CA VAL A 44 -20.17 -22.11 -2.33
C VAL A 44 -19.22 -21.01 -2.84
N SER A 45 -19.09 -20.94 -4.17
CA SER A 45 -18.16 -20.03 -4.85
C SER A 45 -18.45 -18.56 -4.59
N GLU A 46 -19.72 -18.17 -4.43
CA GLU A 46 -20.11 -16.79 -4.13
C GLU A 46 -19.60 -16.32 -2.77
N GLN A 47 -19.79 -17.12 -1.71
CA GLN A 47 -19.34 -16.74 -0.36
C GLN A 47 -17.81 -16.74 -0.26
N ALA A 48 -17.15 -17.70 -0.90
CA ALA A 48 -15.69 -17.74 -0.96
C ALA A 48 -15.12 -16.51 -1.69
N LEU A 49 -15.71 -16.12 -2.83
CA LEU A 49 -15.31 -14.93 -3.58
C LEU A 49 -15.56 -13.64 -2.78
N ALA A 50 -16.69 -13.56 -2.06
CA ALA A 50 -17.02 -12.42 -1.21
C ALA A 50 -16.02 -12.25 -0.05
N GLU A 51 -15.65 -13.34 0.63
CA GLU A 51 -14.64 -13.29 1.70
C GLU A 51 -13.25 -12.95 1.14
N LEU A 52 -12.91 -13.44 -0.06
CA LEU A 52 -11.66 -13.08 -0.73
C LEU A 52 -11.59 -11.58 -1.06
N ALA A 53 -12.67 -11.04 -1.62
CA ALA A 53 -12.79 -9.62 -1.94
C ALA A 53 -12.70 -8.77 -0.66
N ARG A 54 -13.35 -9.20 0.42
CA ARG A 54 -13.30 -8.54 1.73
C ARG A 54 -11.86 -8.47 2.26
N ARG A 55 -11.10 -9.58 2.18
CA ARG A 55 -9.69 -9.61 2.61
C ARG A 55 -8.78 -8.75 1.75
N LEU A 56 -8.95 -8.80 0.43
CA LEU A 56 -8.20 -7.93 -0.50
C LEU A 56 -8.46 -6.45 -0.22
N GLN A 57 -9.70 -6.08 0.09
CA GLN A 57 -10.06 -4.72 0.47
C GLN A 57 -9.41 -4.31 1.81
N GLU A 58 -9.49 -5.16 2.84
CA GLU A 58 -8.86 -4.92 4.15
C GLU A 58 -7.34 -4.80 4.03
N GLU A 59 -6.68 -5.64 3.23
CA GLU A 59 -5.25 -5.55 2.98
C GLU A 59 -4.86 -4.27 2.23
N ALA A 60 -5.68 -3.85 1.26
CA ALA A 60 -5.49 -2.61 0.52
C ALA A 60 -5.63 -1.39 1.44
N ASP A 61 -6.69 -1.33 2.25
CA ASP A 61 -6.91 -0.25 3.22
C ASP A 61 -5.79 -0.21 4.27
N ALA A 62 -5.40 -1.37 4.83
CA ALA A 62 -4.27 -1.43 5.76
C ALA A 62 -2.93 -1.05 5.11
N GLY A 63 -2.79 -1.29 3.80
CA GLY A 63 -1.66 -0.81 3.00
C GLY A 63 -1.65 0.71 2.89
N LEU A 64 -2.80 1.30 2.54
CA LEU A 64 -2.98 2.73 2.44
C LEU A 64 -2.74 3.43 3.78
N ASP A 65 -3.32 2.95 4.88
CA ASP A 65 -3.13 3.52 6.22
C ASP A 65 -1.66 3.53 6.64
N ARG A 66 -0.92 2.45 6.34
CA ARG A 66 0.52 2.39 6.61
C ARG A 66 1.32 3.39 5.78
N LEU A 67 0.93 3.60 4.52
CA LEU A 67 1.55 4.62 3.68
C LEU A 67 1.24 6.02 4.21
N LEU A 68 -0.03 6.32 4.48
CA LEU A 68 -0.46 7.61 5.03
C LEU A 68 0.23 7.92 6.36
N GLY A 69 0.31 6.96 7.29
CA GLY A 69 1.00 7.16 8.57
C GLY A 69 2.48 7.50 8.39
N ARG A 70 3.16 6.91 7.40
CA ARG A 70 4.55 7.26 7.08
C ARG A 70 4.66 8.65 6.45
N PHE A 71 3.70 9.03 5.59
CA PHE A 71 3.65 10.37 5.01
C PHE A 71 3.42 11.45 6.07
N GLU A 72 2.53 11.20 7.04
CA GLU A 72 2.30 12.11 8.15
C GLU A 72 3.60 12.40 8.92
N TYR A 73 4.31 11.33 9.31
CA TYR A 73 5.59 11.47 10.00
C TYR A 73 6.64 12.21 9.16
N ALA A 74 6.73 11.93 7.85
CA ALA A 74 7.67 12.60 6.96
C ALA A 74 7.39 14.11 6.83
N LEU A 75 6.12 14.51 6.70
CA LEU A 75 5.72 15.91 6.62
C LEU A 75 6.07 16.68 7.90
N VAL A 76 5.77 16.10 9.07
CA VAL A 76 6.13 16.69 10.38
C VAL A 76 7.64 16.84 10.52
N LEU A 77 8.42 15.82 10.13
CA LEU A 77 9.87 15.86 10.18
C LEU A 77 10.45 17.02 9.33
N VAL A 78 9.97 17.17 8.10
CA VAL A 78 10.40 18.26 7.20
C VAL A 78 10.01 19.63 7.75
N LEU A 79 8.81 19.77 8.30
CA LEU A 79 8.36 21.01 8.93
C LEU A 79 9.25 21.39 10.13
N CYS A 80 9.60 20.41 10.96
CA CYS A 80 10.44 20.63 12.13
C CYS A 80 11.84 21.11 11.73
N ILE A 81 12.44 20.48 10.70
CA ILE A 81 13.75 20.88 10.16
C ILE A 81 13.68 22.28 9.53
N SER A 82 12.64 22.56 8.74
CA SER A 82 12.53 23.86 8.06
C SER A 82 12.38 25.01 9.07
N VAL A 83 11.53 24.84 10.09
CA VAL A 83 11.38 25.82 11.17
C VAL A 83 12.69 25.96 11.95
N GLY A 84 13.38 24.86 12.25
CA GLY A 84 14.68 24.88 12.91
C GLY A 84 15.73 25.68 12.12
N LEU A 85 15.81 25.49 10.81
CA LEU A 85 16.69 26.25 9.92
C LEU A 85 16.36 27.75 9.90
N VAL A 86 15.07 28.10 9.86
CA VAL A 86 14.64 29.50 9.93
C VAL A 86 15.08 30.14 11.25
N LEU A 87 14.87 29.46 12.38
CA LEU A 87 15.31 29.94 13.68
C LEU A 87 16.84 30.11 13.72
N PHE A 88 17.59 29.14 13.19
CA PHE A 88 19.05 29.21 13.12
C PHE A 88 19.53 30.40 12.27
N SER A 89 18.87 30.62 11.13
CA SER A 89 19.13 31.74 10.22
C SER A 89 18.82 33.10 10.83
N VAL A 90 17.95 33.19 11.84
CA VAL A 90 17.61 34.45 12.53
C VAL A 90 18.45 34.66 13.79
N MET A 91 18.80 33.59 14.51
CA MET A 91 19.67 33.65 15.69
C MET A 91 21.10 34.07 15.35
N LEU A 92 21.68 33.56 14.25
CA LEU A 92 23.05 33.90 13.81
C LEU A 92 23.25 35.41 13.56
N PRO A 93 22.38 36.11 12.80
CA PRO A 93 22.43 37.55 12.64
C PRO A 93 22.31 38.30 13.95
N LEU A 94 21.43 37.89 14.86
CA LEU A 94 21.27 38.56 16.15
C LEU A 94 22.54 38.45 17.00
N LEU A 95 23.21 37.29 17.00
CA LEU A 95 24.52 37.12 17.64
C LEU A 95 25.58 38.00 16.97
N GLY A 96 25.61 38.07 15.64
CA GLY A 96 26.52 38.93 14.90
C GLY A 96 26.31 40.42 15.20
N VAL A 97 25.05 40.86 15.27
CA VAL A 97 24.68 42.25 15.59
C VAL A 97 24.96 42.56 17.06
N MET A 98 24.69 41.65 18.00
CA MET A 98 25.08 41.83 19.39
C MET A 98 26.60 41.89 19.56
N SER A 99 27.37 41.06 18.85
CA SER A 99 28.83 41.12 18.83
C SER A 99 29.38 42.38 18.16
N ALA A 100 28.65 42.99 17.23
CA ALA A 100 29.05 44.22 16.57
C ALA A 100 28.67 45.49 17.37
N ILE A 101 27.68 45.41 18.26
CA ILE A 101 27.16 46.56 19.03
C ILE A 101 27.61 46.53 20.50
N GLY A 102 27.98 45.38 21.06
CA GLY A 102 28.41 45.22 22.46
C GLY A 102 29.88 44.83 22.61
N ILE A 103 30.70 45.82 22.99
CA ILE A 103 32.13 45.79 23.40
C ILE A 103 33.14 45.53 22.28
#